data_AF-A0A0J1BDK3-F1
#
_entry.id   AF-A0A0J1BDK3-F1
#
_cell.length_a   1.000
_cell.length_b   1.000
_cell.length_c   1.000
_cell.angle_alpha   90.00
_cell.angle_beta   90.00
_cell.angle_gamma   90.00
#
_symmetry.space_group_name_H-M   'P 1'
#
loop_
_entity.id
_entity.type
_entity.pdbx_description
1 polymer ?
#
loop_
_entity_poly.entity_id
_entity_poly.type
_entity_poly.pdbx_seq_one_letter_code
_entity_poly.pdbx_strand_id
1 'polypeptide(L)'
;MSPFTFSRLFSASRLRIMIHTKLPRSRMTTNARLGATVVEMAIVSTVLFTILVSGIELTRVTMLRHSADHGAYIGARRGIITGATVEEVRAVVQSHMRAVGIRNAAVTVIPDEIVEDTSEVEVRVGIPLLQNTWISPGLFGESLTGRARLLTERAAMVMSRTIPTPPPPPEPEPEPEPEPEPEPEPEPEPEPEPEPEPEPEPEPEPEPEPEPEPPPLL
;
A
#
# COMPACT_ATOMS: atom_id res chain seq x y z
N MET A 1 -48.61 17.02 111.17
CA MET A 1 -48.94 15.80 111.93
C MET A 1 -48.38 14.58 111.21
N SER A 2 -47.09 14.35 111.46
CA SER A 2 -46.38 13.11 111.79
C SER A 2 -47.18 11.78 111.93
N PRO A 3 -46.48 10.64 112.07
CA PRO A 3 -45.76 9.82 111.07
C PRO A 3 -46.19 8.34 111.27
N PHE A 4 -45.55 7.33 110.70
CA PHE A 4 -45.27 6.10 111.48
C PHE A 4 -44.24 5.19 110.80
N THR A 5 -43.36 4.71 111.67
CA THR A 5 -42.06 4.07 111.51
C THR A 5 -42.18 2.56 111.71
N PHE A 6 -41.37 1.74 111.02
CA PHE A 6 -40.64 0.54 111.55
C PHE A 6 -39.95 -0.17 110.35
N SER A 7 -38.63 -0.30 110.22
CA SER A 7 -37.56 -0.88 111.07
C SER A 7 -37.49 -2.42 111.04
N ARG A 8 -36.26 -2.92 110.76
CA ARG A 8 -35.66 -4.26 110.99
C ARG A 8 -35.82 -5.32 109.87
N LEU A 9 -34.86 -6.19 109.55
CA LEU A 9 -33.46 -6.45 109.93
C LEU A 9 -32.91 -7.54 108.96
N PHE A 10 -31.59 -7.53 108.72
CA PHE A 10 -30.71 -8.64 108.31
C PHE A 10 -31.03 -9.56 107.11
N SER A 11 -30.15 -9.58 106.11
CA SER A 11 -29.19 -10.68 105.95
C SER A 11 -28.10 -10.33 104.93
N ALA A 12 -26.85 -10.38 105.37
CA ALA A 12 -25.68 -10.23 104.53
C ALA A 12 -25.25 -11.62 104.04
N SER A 13 -25.29 -11.84 102.73
CA SER A 13 -24.59 -12.96 102.09
C SER A 13 -23.90 -12.45 100.84
N ARG A 14 -22.61 -12.16 100.99
CA ARG A 14 -21.67 -11.98 99.88
C ARG A 14 -21.60 -13.31 99.11
N LEU A 15 -21.84 -13.29 97.80
CA LEU A 15 -21.09 -14.17 96.91
C LEU A 15 -20.78 -13.46 95.59
N ARG A 16 -19.47 -13.46 95.31
CA ARG A 16 -18.78 -12.83 94.19
C ARG A 16 -19.14 -13.47 92.85
N ILE A 17 -19.35 -12.59 91.87
CA ILE A 17 -18.68 -12.55 90.54
C ILE A 17 -18.74 -13.83 89.68
N MET A 18 -19.44 -13.73 88.54
CA MET A 18 -18.83 -13.84 87.20
C MET A 18 -19.87 -13.47 86.13
N ILE A 19 -20.09 -12.17 85.91
CA ILE A 19 -20.84 -11.74 84.73
C ILE A 19 -19.89 -11.91 83.55
N HIS A 20 -20.11 -12.92 82.71
CA HIS A 20 -19.48 -13.02 81.39
C HIS A 20 -20.06 -11.93 80.48
N THR A 21 -19.70 -10.67 80.72
CA THR A 21 -19.79 -9.64 79.70
C THR A 21 -18.79 -10.00 78.61
N LYS A 22 -19.28 -10.67 77.56
CA LYS A 22 -18.58 -10.72 76.28
C LYS A 22 -18.45 -9.26 75.81
N LEU A 23 -17.30 -8.64 76.06
CA LEU A 23 -16.93 -7.40 75.40
C LEU A 23 -17.10 -7.61 73.89
N PRO A 24 -17.76 -6.70 73.16
CA PRO A 24 -17.78 -6.79 71.71
C PRO A 24 -16.33 -6.70 71.25
N ARG A 25 -15.82 -7.77 70.61
CA ARG A 25 -14.54 -7.73 69.91
C ARG A 25 -14.62 -6.59 68.90
N SER A 26 -13.94 -5.49 69.18
CA SER A 26 -13.73 -4.41 68.23
C SER A 26 -13.15 -5.00 66.95
N ARG A 27 -13.92 -4.98 65.86
CA ARG A 27 -13.42 -5.29 64.52
C ARG A 27 -12.52 -4.13 64.07
N MET A 28 -11.30 -4.07 64.61
CA MET A 28 -10.23 -3.23 64.06
C MET A 28 -9.62 -3.92 62.83
N THR A 29 -10.35 -4.03 61.72
CA THR A 29 -9.74 -4.49 60.46
C THR A 29 -10.45 -3.90 59.23
N THR A 30 -10.36 -2.59 59.03
CA THR A 30 -10.74 -1.97 57.74
C THR A 30 -9.88 -0.77 57.32
N ASN A 31 -9.13 -0.14 58.23
CA ASN A 31 -8.36 1.06 57.88
C ASN A 31 -6.98 0.77 57.26
N ALA A 32 -6.34 -0.38 57.56
CA ALA A 32 -4.99 -0.67 57.05
C ALA A 32 -4.95 -1.03 55.55
N ARG A 33 -6.08 -1.44 54.95
CA ARG A 33 -6.15 -1.86 53.52
C ARG A 33 -6.48 -0.70 52.56
N LEU A 34 -7.00 0.41 53.08
CA LEU A 34 -7.33 1.59 52.29
C LEU A 34 -6.07 2.33 51.81
N GLY A 35 -5.01 2.36 52.61
CA GLY A 35 -3.74 2.99 52.19
C GLY A 35 -3.07 2.24 51.03
N ALA A 36 -2.98 0.91 51.11
CA ALA A 36 -2.38 0.09 50.07
C ALA A 36 -3.15 0.18 48.74
N THR A 37 -4.48 0.11 48.78
CA THR A 37 -5.34 0.22 47.58
C THR A 37 -5.24 1.61 46.93
N VAL A 38 -5.11 2.68 47.70
CA VAL A 38 -4.88 4.03 47.16
C VAL A 38 -3.52 4.13 46.45
N VAL A 39 -2.46 3.52 47.00
CA VAL A 39 -1.13 3.50 46.37
C VAL A 39 -1.14 2.65 45.09
N GLU A 40 -1.75 1.46 45.14
CA GLU A 40 -1.92 0.61 43.96
C GLU A 40 -2.70 1.34 42.86
N MET A 41 -3.82 1.99 43.22
CA MET A 41 -4.62 2.77 42.28
C MET A 41 -3.84 3.94 41.69
N ALA A 42 -3.02 4.65 42.49
CA ALA A 42 -2.22 5.78 42.00
C ALA A 42 -1.17 5.34 40.98
N ILE A 43 -0.49 4.21 41.21
CA ILE A 43 0.49 3.65 40.28
C ILE A 43 -0.21 3.19 39.00
N VAL A 44 -1.30 2.41 39.14
CA VAL A 44 -2.05 1.89 38.00
C VAL A 44 -2.66 3.00 37.17
N SER A 45 -3.26 4.02 37.80
CA SER A 45 -3.83 5.15 37.07
C SER A 45 -2.74 5.92 36.33
N THR A 46 -1.58 6.15 36.93
CA THR A 46 -0.48 6.87 36.28
C THR A 46 0.01 6.13 35.04
N VAL A 47 0.21 4.82 35.13
CA VAL A 47 0.61 3.99 34.00
C VAL A 47 -0.48 3.96 32.92
N LEU A 48 -1.74 3.78 33.33
CA LEU A 48 -2.89 3.76 32.42
C LEU A 48 -3.01 5.07 31.65
N PHE A 49 -2.99 6.22 32.34
CA PHE A 49 -3.04 7.52 31.69
C PHE A 49 -1.85 7.74 30.76
N THR A 50 -0.64 7.34 31.16
CA THR A 50 0.55 7.43 30.31
C THR A 50 0.37 6.64 29.02
N ILE A 51 -0.13 5.40 29.10
CA ILE A 51 -0.39 4.55 27.92
C ILE A 51 -1.48 5.14 27.03
N LEU A 52 -2.59 5.58 27.61
CA LEU A 52 -3.71 6.16 26.86
C LEU A 52 -3.27 7.42 26.09
N VAL A 53 -2.62 8.32 26.80
CA VAL A 53 -2.12 9.57 26.24
C VAL A 53 -1.05 9.31 25.17
N SER A 54 -0.15 8.36 25.40
CA SER A 54 0.84 7.93 24.40
C SER A 54 0.17 7.34 23.16
N GLY A 55 -0.90 6.53 23.32
CA GLY A 55 -1.63 5.95 22.20
C GLY A 55 -2.36 7.00 21.36
N ILE A 56 -2.95 8.01 22.00
CA ILE A 56 -3.58 9.13 21.28
C ILE A 56 -2.53 9.96 20.55
N GLU A 57 -1.38 10.24 21.20
CA GLU A 57 -0.29 10.98 20.58
C GLU A 57 0.33 10.21 19.40
N LEU A 58 0.54 8.90 19.53
CA LEU A 58 1.03 8.06 18.43
C LEU A 58 0.07 8.09 17.24
N THR A 59 -1.23 8.00 17.50
CA THR A 59 -2.26 8.13 16.47
C THR A 59 -2.18 9.50 15.79
N ARG A 60 -2.00 10.57 16.57
CA ARG A 60 -1.86 11.94 16.05
C ARG A 60 -0.63 12.06 15.17
N VAL A 61 0.54 11.59 15.60
CA VAL A 61 1.80 11.64 14.85
C VAL A 61 1.68 10.88 13.51
N THR A 62 1.10 9.68 13.53
CA THR A 62 0.86 8.89 12.31
C THR A 62 -0.09 9.63 11.35
N MET A 63 -1.15 10.26 11.86
CA MET A 63 -2.04 11.09 11.04
C MET A 63 -1.30 12.26 10.40
N LEU A 64 -0.47 12.97 11.17
CA LEU A 64 0.36 14.07 10.64
C LEU A 64 1.30 13.58 9.54
N ARG A 65 1.93 12.41 9.72
CA ARG A 65 2.82 11.82 8.73
C ARG A 65 2.10 11.54 7.41
N HIS A 66 0.97 10.84 7.45
CA HIS A 66 0.18 10.56 6.25
C HIS A 66 -0.33 11.85 5.59
N SER A 67 -0.69 12.85 6.37
CA SER A 67 -1.14 14.13 5.85
C SER A 67 -0.02 14.88 5.15
N ALA A 68 1.20 14.85 5.67
CA ALA A 68 2.37 15.45 5.01
C ALA A 68 2.67 14.76 3.67
N ASP A 69 2.66 13.42 3.65
CA ASP A 69 2.90 12.63 2.44
C ASP A 69 1.80 12.85 1.39
N HIS A 70 0.52 12.88 1.82
CA HIS A 70 -0.60 13.15 0.93
C HIS A 70 -0.60 14.59 0.42
N GLY A 71 -0.31 15.56 1.29
CA GLY A 71 -0.15 16.97 0.94
C GLY A 71 0.93 17.18 -0.11
N ALA A 72 2.08 16.53 0.06
CA ALA A 72 3.15 16.56 -0.93
C ALA A 72 2.69 15.96 -2.26
N TYR A 73 2.01 14.82 -2.23
CA TYR A 73 1.51 14.16 -3.43
C TYR A 73 0.51 15.01 -4.22
N ILE A 74 -0.52 15.58 -3.56
CA ILE A 74 -1.50 16.42 -4.25
C ILE A 74 -0.88 17.71 -4.81
N GLY A 75 0.12 18.26 -4.11
CA GLY A 75 0.88 19.42 -4.56
C GLY A 75 1.70 19.09 -5.82
N ALA A 76 2.47 18.01 -5.78
CA ALA A 76 3.25 17.56 -6.92
C ALA A 76 2.34 17.26 -8.12
N ARG A 77 1.20 16.60 -7.90
CA ARG A 77 0.21 16.33 -8.95
C ARG A 77 -0.35 17.61 -9.57
N ARG A 78 -0.52 18.68 -8.78
CA ARG A 78 -0.95 19.97 -9.33
C ARG A 78 0.15 20.67 -10.13
N GLY A 79 1.41 20.51 -9.70
CA GLY A 79 2.58 21.16 -10.29
C GLY A 79 3.03 20.55 -11.61
N ILE A 80 2.74 19.27 -11.88
CA ILE A 80 3.11 18.63 -13.15
C ILE A 80 2.22 19.02 -14.35
N ILE A 81 1.12 19.74 -14.10
CA ILE A 81 0.18 20.19 -15.14
C ILE A 81 0.79 21.37 -15.89
N THR A 82 0.58 21.42 -17.20
CA THR A 82 1.02 22.54 -18.04
C THR A 82 0.43 23.87 -17.56
N GLY A 83 1.30 24.89 -17.44
CA GLY A 83 0.92 26.23 -16.95
C GLY A 83 0.68 26.32 -15.44
N ALA A 84 0.94 25.26 -14.67
CA ALA A 84 0.86 25.33 -13.21
C ALA A 84 1.93 26.26 -12.63
N THR A 85 1.57 27.03 -11.60
CA THR A 85 2.51 27.89 -10.87
C THR A 85 2.82 27.35 -9.48
N VAL A 86 3.94 27.79 -8.91
CA VAL A 86 4.33 27.44 -7.54
C VAL A 86 3.31 27.95 -6.51
N GLU A 87 2.71 29.11 -6.77
CA GLU A 87 1.65 29.70 -5.96
C GLU A 87 0.41 28.80 -5.92
N GLU A 88 -0.01 28.27 -7.07
CA GLU A 88 -1.15 27.35 -7.15
C GLU A 88 -0.87 26.05 -6.39
N VAL A 89 0.31 25.48 -6.56
CA VAL A 89 0.75 24.28 -5.81
C VAL A 89 0.70 24.56 -4.31
N ARG A 90 1.29 25.67 -3.87
CA ARG A 90 1.31 26.07 -2.45
C ARG A 90 -0.10 26.30 -1.92
N ALA A 91 -0.99 26.93 -2.69
CA ALA A 91 -2.37 27.19 -2.29
C ALA A 91 -3.18 25.89 -2.11
N VAL A 92 -3.03 24.92 -3.02
CA VAL A 92 -3.70 23.61 -2.94
C VAL A 92 -3.25 22.86 -1.69
N VAL A 93 -1.93 22.79 -1.44
CA VAL A 93 -1.38 22.12 -0.26
C VAL A 93 -1.85 22.80 1.02
N GLN A 94 -1.77 24.14 1.09
CA GLN A 94 -2.20 24.88 2.27
C GLN A 94 -3.70 24.73 2.55
N SER A 95 -4.54 24.73 1.52
CA SER A 95 -5.97 24.49 1.65
C SER A 95 -6.24 23.12 2.26
N HIS A 96 -5.55 22.10 1.77
CA HIS A 96 -5.66 20.74 2.31
C HIS A 96 -5.16 20.65 3.77
N MET A 97 -4.01 21.24 4.09
CA MET A 97 -3.49 21.27 5.47
C MET A 97 -4.47 21.93 6.44
N ARG A 98 -5.09 23.05 6.04
CA ARG A 98 -6.11 23.73 6.85
C ARG A 98 -7.35 22.86 7.04
N ALA A 99 -7.81 22.17 6.00
CA ALA A 99 -8.97 21.29 6.09
C ALA A 99 -8.75 20.10 7.05
N VAL A 100 -7.52 19.57 7.12
CA VAL A 100 -7.13 18.50 8.07
C VAL A 100 -6.93 19.07 9.50
N GLY A 101 -6.82 20.39 9.66
CA GLY A 101 -6.56 21.04 10.94
C GLY A 101 -5.09 21.05 11.34
N ILE A 102 -4.18 21.02 10.36
CA ILE A 102 -2.73 21.15 10.55
C ILE A 102 -2.35 22.64 10.58
N ARG A 103 -1.52 23.00 11.55
CA ARG A 103 -1.08 24.38 11.80
C ARG A 103 0.33 24.59 11.29
N ASN A 104 0.57 25.76 10.67
CA ASN A 104 1.89 26.24 10.25
C ASN A 104 2.70 25.24 9.40
N ALA A 105 2.04 24.52 8.50
CA ALA A 105 2.74 23.66 7.55
C ALA A 105 3.59 24.51 6.59
N ALA A 106 4.87 24.16 6.47
CA ALA A 106 5.79 24.73 5.51
C ALA A 106 5.70 23.95 4.19
N VAL A 107 5.58 24.66 3.07
CA VAL A 107 5.49 24.07 1.73
C VAL A 107 6.62 24.60 0.86
N THR A 108 7.46 23.68 0.41
CA THR A 108 8.59 23.95 -0.50
C THR A 108 8.32 23.21 -1.80
N VAL A 109 8.45 23.92 -2.93
CA VAL A 109 8.32 23.37 -4.27
C VAL A 109 9.68 23.48 -4.93
N ILE A 110 10.13 22.43 -5.60
CA ILE A 110 11.41 22.35 -6.27
C ILE A 110 11.13 21.88 -7.71
N PRO A 111 11.55 22.64 -8.74
CA PRO A 111 12.24 23.93 -8.67
C PRO A 111 11.37 25.08 -8.12
N ASP A 112 12.01 26.19 -7.73
CA ASP A 112 11.34 27.39 -7.17
C ASP A 112 10.47 28.13 -8.19
N GLU A 113 10.60 27.82 -9.49
CA GLU A 113 9.76 28.30 -10.56
C GLU A 113 9.44 27.14 -11.51
N ILE A 114 8.16 26.98 -11.87
CA ILE A 114 7.71 25.94 -12.81
C ILE A 114 7.61 26.59 -14.19
N VAL A 115 8.61 26.29 -15.01
CA VAL A 115 8.76 26.79 -16.39
C VAL A 115 8.51 25.67 -17.40
N GLU A 116 8.41 26.02 -18.68
CA GLU A 116 8.02 25.06 -19.71
C GLU A 116 8.97 23.87 -19.88
N ASP A 117 10.25 24.04 -19.60
CA ASP A 117 11.29 23.00 -19.69
C ASP A 117 11.47 22.20 -18.38
N THR A 118 10.66 22.48 -17.35
CA THR A 118 10.70 21.74 -16.09
C THR A 118 10.31 20.28 -16.33
N SER A 119 11.25 19.35 -16.13
CA SER A 119 11.06 17.91 -16.32
C SER A 119 10.50 17.21 -15.07
N GLU A 120 10.70 17.80 -13.90
CA GLU A 120 10.28 17.21 -12.64
C GLU A 120 9.85 18.26 -11.63
N VAL A 121 8.90 17.89 -10.79
CA VAL A 121 8.43 18.71 -9.69
C VAL A 121 8.48 17.87 -8.41
N GLU A 122 9.25 18.35 -7.43
CA GLU A 122 9.28 17.82 -6.07
C GLU A 122 8.57 18.81 -5.12
N VAL A 123 7.61 18.32 -4.37
CA VAL A 123 6.95 19.08 -3.31
C VAL A 123 7.32 18.47 -1.97
N ARG A 124 7.74 19.33 -1.03
CA ARG A 124 8.03 18.98 0.36
C ARG A 124 7.05 19.70 1.27
N VAL A 125 6.46 18.96 2.19
CA VAL A 125 5.54 19.49 3.20
C VAL A 125 6.10 19.18 4.58
N GLY A 126 6.53 20.23 5.27
CA GLY A 126 7.04 20.17 6.64
C GLY A 126 5.95 20.56 7.64
N ILE A 127 5.62 19.68 8.58
CA ILE A 127 4.66 19.93 9.65
C ILE A 127 5.44 20.09 10.96
N PRO A 128 5.43 21.28 11.59
CA PRO A 128 6.10 21.48 12.87
C PRO A 128 5.38 20.71 13.97
N LEU A 129 6.11 19.84 14.69
CA LEU A 129 5.52 18.96 15.70
C LEU A 129 5.05 19.76 16.92
N LEU A 130 5.85 20.72 17.39
CA LEU A 130 5.53 21.60 18.53
C LEU A 130 4.12 22.23 18.49
N GLN A 131 3.59 22.48 17.30
CA GLN A 131 2.33 23.20 17.11
C GLN A 131 1.15 22.26 16.77
N ASN A 132 1.44 20.97 16.59
CA ASN A 132 0.50 19.97 16.09
C ASN A 132 0.42 18.69 16.96
N THR A 133 1.30 18.55 17.96
CA THR A 133 1.33 17.46 18.95
C THR A 133 1.24 17.99 20.38
N TRP A 134 0.92 17.13 21.34
CA TRP A 134 0.69 17.56 22.73
C TRP A 134 1.87 17.34 23.65
N ILE A 135 2.66 16.29 23.44
CA ILE A 135 3.61 15.79 24.45
C ILE A 135 5.02 15.61 23.90
N SER A 136 5.19 15.48 22.58
CA SER A 136 6.50 15.14 22.05
C SER A 136 7.00 16.03 20.91
N PRO A 137 7.68 17.13 21.27
CA PRO A 137 8.61 17.81 20.39
C PRO A 137 10.01 17.16 20.35
N GLY A 138 10.41 16.50 21.44
CA GLY A 138 11.81 16.07 21.63
C GLY A 138 12.14 14.67 21.11
N LEU A 139 11.19 13.73 21.11
CA LEU A 139 11.48 12.34 20.69
C LEU A 139 11.37 12.12 19.18
N PHE A 140 10.58 12.94 18.47
CA PHE A 140 10.26 12.72 17.05
C PHE A 140 10.86 13.80 16.13
N GLY A 141 11.75 14.65 16.65
CA GLY A 141 12.37 15.77 15.94
C GLY A 141 11.49 17.03 15.90
N GLU A 142 11.97 18.07 15.22
CA GLU A 142 11.28 19.37 15.20
C GLU A 142 10.06 19.39 14.27
N SER A 143 10.12 18.63 13.16
CA SER A 143 9.06 18.59 12.15
C SER A 143 8.97 17.24 11.43
N LEU A 144 7.78 16.91 10.96
CA LEU A 144 7.55 15.80 10.05
C LEU A 144 7.56 16.30 8.62
N THR A 145 8.43 15.74 7.79
CA THR A 145 8.49 16.10 6.37
C THR A 145 7.98 14.97 5.49
N GLY A 146 6.94 15.26 4.71
CA GLY A 146 6.47 14.45 3.59
C GLY A 146 7.00 14.98 2.27
N ARG A 147 7.27 14.10 1.31
CA ARG A 147 7.85 14.46 0.01
C ARG A 147 7.23 13.65 -1.11
N ALA A 148 6.98 14.29 -2.24
CA ALA A 148 6.56 13.62 -3.47
C ALA A 148 7.26 14.28 -4.65
N ARG A 149 7.85 13.45 -5.51
CA ARG A 149 8.54 13.86 -6.74
C ARG A 149 7.85 13.17 -7.92
N LEU A 150 7.40 13.96 -8.88
CA LEU A 150 6.70 13.47 -10.06
C LEU A 150 7.34 14.07 -11.32
N LEU A 151 7.35 13.29 -12.40
CA LEU A 151 7.75 13.75 -13.72
C LEU A 151 6.62 14.57 -14.35
N THR A 152 6.97 15.63 -15.05
CA THR A 152 6.01 16.43 -15.81
C THR A 152 5.63 15.73 -17.12
N GLU A 153 4.50 16.11 -17.72
CA GLU A 153 4.09 15.59 -19.03
C GLU A 153 5.16 15.83 -20.11
N ARG A 154 5.96 16.88 -19.95
CA ARG A 154 7.04 17.26 -20.88
C ARG A 154 8.33 16.45 -20.69
N ALA A 155 8.50 15.79 -19.54
CA ALA A 155 9.62 14.88 -19.31
C ALA A 155 9.66 13.74 -20.33
N ALA A 156 8.49 13.23 -20.75
CA ALA A 156 8.39 12.20 -21.79
C ALA A 156 8.97 12.68 -23.14
N MET A 157 8.75 13.95 -23.48
CA MET A 157 9.29 14.57 -24.69
C MET A 157 10.81 14.69 -24.65
N VAL A 158 11.38 15.05 -23.49
CA VAL A 158 12.83 15.11 -23.29
C VAL A 158 13.44 13.71 -23.32
N MET A 159 12.82 12.74 -22.63
CA MET A 159 13.28 11.35 -22.61
C MET A 159 13.26 10.71 -24.01
N SER A 160 12.26 11.05 -24.84
CA SER A 160 12.21 10.61 -26.23
C SER A 160 13.35 11.19 -27.09
N ARG A 161 13.85 12.39 -26.78
CA ARG A 161 15.00 12.99 -27.49
C ARG A 161 16.35 12.40 -27.08
N THR A 162 16.43 11.80 -25.90
CA THR A 162 17.67 11.21 -25.38
C THR A 162 17.86 9.74 -25.74
N ILE A 163 16.94 9.14 -26.51
CA ILE A 163 17.15 7.79 -27.03
C ILE A 163 18.32 7.86 -28.02
N PRO A 164 19.46 7.21 -27.75
CA PRO A 164 20.57 7.19 -28.72
C PRO A 164 20.04 6.58 -30.01
N THR A 165 20.25 7.28 -31.13
CA THR A 165 19.91 6.76 -32.45
C THR A 165 20.53 5.37 -32.58
N PRO A 166 19.76 4.33 -32.98
CA PRO A 166 20.35 3.01 -33.16
C PRO A 166 21.56 3.14 -34.10
N PRO A 167 22.65 2.41 -33.83
CA PRO A 167 23.78 2.40 -34.76
C PRO A 167 23.25 2.03 -36.16
N PRO A 168 23.83 2.60 -37.23
CA PRO A 168 23.46 2.19 -38.58
C PRO A 168 23.55 0.67 -38.69
N PRO A 169 22.63 0.02 -39.42
CA PRO A 169 22.75 -1.41 -39.66
C PRO A 169 24.14 -1.71 -40.22
N PRO A 170 24.76 -2.84 -39.84
CA PRO A 170 26.03 -3.25 -40.46
C PRO A 170 25.85 -3.23 -41.98
N GLU A 171 26.86 -2.71 -42.69
CA GLU A 171 26.89 -2.84 -44.14
C GLU A 171 26.68 -4.32 -44.49
N PRO A 172 25.82 -4.63 -45.48
CA PRO A 172 25.68 -6.01 -45.92
C PRO A 172 27.06 -6.54 -46.25
N GLU A 173 27.44 -7.67 -45.63
CA GLU A 173 28.67 -8.36 -46.00
C GLU A 173 28.68 -8.53 -47.52
N PRO A 174 29.82 -8.29 -48.20
CA PRO A 174 29.91 -8.53 -49.63
C PRO A 174 29.42 -9.94 -49.90
N GLU A 175 28.43 -10.07 -50.80
CA GLU A 175 27.94 -11.38 -51.22
C GLU A 175 29.15 -12.25 -51.57
N PRO A 176 29.22 -13.50 -51.07
CA PRO A 176 30.30 -14.39 -51.44
C PRO A 176 30.36 -14.45 -52.96
N GLU A 177 31.56 -14.25 -53.52
CA GLU A 177 31.76 -14.36 -54.97
C GLU A 177 31.13 -15.68 -55.43
N PRO A 178 30.32 -15.66 -56.51
CA PRO A 178 29.68 -16.86 -57.00
C PRO A 178 30.74 -17.94 -57.22
N GLU A 179 30.55 -19.10 -56.59
CA GLU A 179 31.42 -20.25 -56.80
C GLU A 179 31.55 -20.48 -58.31
N PRO A 180 32.77 -20.77 -58.83
CA PRO A 180 32.96 -21.00 -60.24
C PRO A 180 32.01 -22.10 -60.71
N GLU A 181 31.26 -21.83 -61.78
CA GLU A 181 30.31 -22.77 -62.36
C GLU A 181 31.01 -24.11 -62.61
N PRO A 182 30.40 -25.24 -62.19
CA PRO A 182 30.96 -26.56 -62.47
C PRO A 182 31.14 -26.74 -63.98
N GLU A 183 32.32 -27.22 -64.39
CA GLU A 183 32.61 -27.50 -65.80
C GLU A 183 31.52 -28.42 -66.37
N PRO A 184 31.01 -28.13 -67.58
CA PRO A 184 29.91 -28.90 -68.17
C PRO A 184 30.32 -30.36 -68.34
N GLU A 185 29.48 -31.27 -67.82
CA GLU A 185 29.63 -32.70 -68.02
C GLU A 185 29.65 -33.02 -69.53
N PRO A 186 30.50 -33.94 -70.00
CA PRO A 186 30.57 -34.31 -71.40
C PRO A 186 29.22 -34.86 -71.89
N GLU A 187 28.76 -34.37 -73.05
CA GLU A 187 27.48 -34.75 -73.65
C GLU A 187 27.37 -36.28 -73.84
N PRO A 188 26.23 -36.90 -73.46
CA PRO A 188 26.00 -38.32 -73.70
C PRO A 188 25.95 -38.63 -75.21
N GLU A 189 26.57 -39.75 -75.59
CA GLU A 189 26.57 -40.22 -76.99
C GLU A 189 25.13 -40.44 -77.51
N PRO A 190 24.84 -40.10 -78.78
CA PRO A 190 23.49 -40.19 -79.33
C PRO A 190 22.98 -41.63 -79.39
N GLU A 191 21.75 -41.84 -78.91
CA GLU A 191 21.04 -43.13 -78.98
C GLU A 191 20.76 -43.52 -80.45
N PRO A 192 20.83 -44.82 -80.80
CA PRO A 192 20.54 -45.29 -82.15
C PRO A 192 19.07 -45.10 -82.55
N GLU A 193 18.83 -44.74 -83.82
CA GLU A 193 17.51 -44.48 -84.38
C GLU A 193 16.58 -45.72 -84.29
N PRO A 194 15.29 -45.56 -83.91
CA PRO A 194 14.32 -46.64 -83.86
C PRO A 194 13.91 -47.14 -85.25
N GLU A 195 13.77 -48.46 -85.39
CA GLU A 195 13.30 -49.13 -86.62
C GLU A 195 11.83 -48.77 -86.94
N PRO A 196 11.45 -48.71 -88.22
CA PRO A 196 10.11 -48.29 -88.65
C PRO A 196 9.01 -49.28 -88.23
N GLU A 197 7.88 -48.73 -87.76
CA GLU A 197 6.69 -49.48 -87.35
C GLU A 197 5.98 -50.19 -88.52
N PRO A 198 5.45 -51.41 -88.31
CA PRO A 198 4.63 -52.10 -89.30
C PRO A 198 3.22 -51.50 -89.45
N GLU A 199 2.67 -51.56 -90.68
CA GLU A 199 1.36 -51.00 -91.04
C GLU A 199 0.18 -51.68 -90.29
N PRO A 200 -0.87 -50.93 -89.91
CA PRO A 200 -2.01 -51.45 -89.15
C PRO A 200 -2.94 -52.36 -89.96
N GLU A 201 -3.39 -53.45 -89.34
CA GLU A 201 -4.43 -54.33 -89.88
C GLU A 201 -5.86 -53.73 -89.72
N PRO A 202 -6.79 -54.04 -90.65
CA PRO A 202 -8.12 -53.43 -90.71
C PRO A 202 -9.11 -53.91 -89.64
N GLU A 203 -10.02 -52.99 -89.27
CA GLU A 203 -11.03 -53.14 -88.21
C GLU A 203 -12.10 -54.21 -88.52
N PRO A 204 -12.49 -55.05 -87.54
CA PRO A 204 -13.68 -55.89 -87.62
C PRO A 204 -14.98 -55.16 -87.20
N GLU A 205 -16.08 -55.55 -87.85
CA GLU A 205 -17.42 -54.95 -87.76
C GLU A 205 -18.11 -55.12 -86.38
N PRO A 206 -19.01 -54.19 -86.01
CA PRO A 206 -19.68 -54.17 -84.72
C PRO A 206 -20.75 -55.27 -84.55
N GLU A 207 -20.73 -55.91 -83.38
CA GLU A 207 -21.78 -56.83 -82.93
C GLU A 207 -23.02 -56.09 -82.36
N PRO A 208 -24.23 -56.67 -82.51
CA PRO A 208 -25.49 -56.08 -82.05
C PRO A 208 -25.73 -56.17 -80.52
N GLU A 209 -26.49 -55.20 -80.02
CA GLU A 209 -26.83 -54.97 -78.61
C GLU A 209 -27.63 -56.12 -77.95
N PRO A 210 -27.33 -56.48 -76.69
CA PRO A 210 -28.12 -57.44 -75.93
C PRO A 210 -29.40 -56.84 -75.31
N GLU A 211 -30.47 -57.66 -75.26
CA GLU A 211 -31.79 -57.32 -74.69
C GLU A 211 -31.77 -57.16 -73.15
N PRO A 212 -32.57 -56.23 -72.59
CA PRO A 212 -32.64 -55.98 -71.15
C PRO A 212 -33.51 -56.96 -70.34
N GLU A 213 -33.13 -57.06 -69.07
CA GLU A 213 -33.50 -58.00 -68.00
C GLU A 213 -35.00 -58.03 -67.57
N PRO A 214 -35.48 -59.14 -66.98
CA PRO A 214 -36.71 -59.14 -66.20
C PRO A 214 -36.49 -58.78 -64.70
N PRO A 215 -37.38 -57.96 -64.10
CA PRO A 215 -37.35 -57.59 -62.67
C PRO A 215 -37.99 -58.66 -61.71
N PRO A 216 -37.93 -58.48 -60.37
CA PRO A 216 -37.65 -59.56 -59.40
C PRO A 216 -38.85 -60.27 -58.75
N LEU A 217 -38.53 -61.29 -57.95
CA LEU A 217 -39.41 -62.25 -57.25
C LEU A 217 -40.27 -61.65 -56.11
N LEU A 218 -41.55 -62.06 -56.08
CA LEU A 218 -42.42 -62.13 -54.89
C LEU A 218 -43.21 -63.45 -54.92
#